data_AF-X0TQX7-F1
#
_entry.id   AF-X0TQX7-F1
#
_cell.length_a   1.000
_cell.length_b   1.000
_cell.length_c   1.000
_cell.angle_alpha   90.00
_cell.angle_beta   90.00
_cell.angle_gamma   90.00
#
_symmetry.space_group_name_H-M   'P 1'
#
loop_
_entity.id
_entity.type
_entity.pdbx_description
1 polymer ?
#
loop_
_entity_poly.entity_id
_entity_poly.type
_entity_poly.pdbx_seq_one_letter_code
_entity_poly.pdbx_strand_id
1 'polypeptide(L)' 'IFASNELAYAGVDPDSLRFRRTGCFDVGVRCGGWGHIVMEVRVEDRSKYQAKQ' A
#
# COMPACT_ATOMS: atom_id res chain seq x y z
N ILE A 1 7.80 0.31 -0.85
CA ILE A 1 8.55 -0.90 -0.43
C ILE A 1 9.15 -1.53 -1.67
N PHE A 2 10.48 -1.65 -1.73
CA PHE A 2 11.19 -2.02 -2.97
C PHE A 2 10.79 -3.42 -3.51
N ALA A 3 10.56 -4.41 -2.65
CA ALA A 3 10.24 -5.79 -3.07
C ALA A 3 8.77 -6.01 -3.52
N SER A 4 7.85 -5.09 -3.21
CA SER A 4 6.43 -5.28 -3.52
C SER A 4 6.16 -5.28 -5.03
N ASN A 5 6.90 -4.45 -5.78
CA ASN A 5 6.72 -4.33 -7.23
C ASN A 5 7.19 -5.60 -7.95
N GLU A 6 8.33 -6.17 -7.52
CA GLU A 6 8.87 -7.42 -8.07
C GLU A 6 7.94 -8.61 -7.82
N LEU A 7 7.39 -8.73 -6.60
CA LEU A 7 6.46 -9.81 -6.26
C LEU A 7 5.13 -9.70 -7.00
N ALA A 8 4.63 -8.48 -7.23
CA ALA A 8 3.44 -8.24 -8.05
C ALA A 8 3.68 -8.67 -9.50
N TYR A 9 4.81 -8.30 -10.11
CA TYR A 9 5.15 -8.74 -11.47
C TYR A 9 5.44 -10.23 -11.58
N ALA A 10 5.86 -10.88 -10.49
CA ALA A 10 6.02 -12.33 -10.42
C ALA A 10 4.68 -13.08 -10.30
N GLY A 11 3.54 -12.38 -10.26
CA GLY A 11 2.21 -12.99 -10.17
C GLY A 11 1.86 -13.51 -8.78
N VAL A 12 2.58 -13.09 -7.75
CA VAL A 12 2.21 -13.40 -6.36
C VAL A 12 0.89 -12.72 -6.05
N ASP A 13 -0.06 -13.47 -5.47
CA ASP A 13 -1.33 -12.92 -5.02
C ASP A 13 -1.08 -11.70 -4.12
N PRO A 14 -1.49 -10.49 -4.54
CA PRO A 14 -1.22 -9.27 -3.79
C PRO A 14 -1.79 -9.28 -2.38
N ASP A 15 -2.92 -9.98 -2.15
CA ASP A 15 -3.55 -10.09 -0.83
C ASP A 15 -2.76 -11.04 0.09
N SER A 16 -2.01 -11.98 -0.48
CA SER A 16 -1.08 -12.86 0.25
C SER A 16 0.24 -12.16 0.62
N LEU A 17 0.55 -11.03 -0.02
CA LEU A 17 1.69 -10.24 0.37
C LEU A 17 1.46 -9.69 1.78
N ARG A 18 2.44 -9.87 2.68
CA ARG A 18 2.40 -9.30 4.05
C ARG A 18 2.38 -7.76 4.09
N PHE A 19 2.15 -7.10 2.96
CA PHE A 19 2.04 -5.66 2.79
C PHE A 19 0.67 -5.08 3.12
N ARG A 20 -0.20 -5.82 3.82
CA ARG A 20 -1.49 -5.28 4.30
C ARG A 20 -1.28 -3.98 5.08
N ARG A 21 -0.16 -3.82 5.80
CA ARG A 21 0.21 -2.57 6.46
C ARG A 21 1.64 -2.18 6.10
N THR A 22 1.83 -0.93 5.72
CA THR A 22 3.13 -0.38 5.34
C THR A 22 3.39 0.91 6.11
N GLY A 23 4.65 1.16 6.47
CA GLY A 23 5.09 2.39 7.10
C GLY A 23 6.10 3.09 6.22
N CYS A 24 5.99 4.41 6.08
CA CYS A 24 7.00 5.25 5.45
C CYS A 24 7.28 6.47 6.33
N PHE A 25 8.55 6.84 6.45
CA PHE A 25 8.93 8.11 7.04
C PHE A 25 8.89 9.18 5.94
N ASP A 26 7.91 10.06 6.02
CA ASP A 26 7.91 11.32 5.28
C ASP A 26 8.75 12.36 6.04
N VAL A 27 9.00 13.52 5.43
CA VAL A 27 9.63 14.65 6.11
C VAL A 27 8.89 14.95 7.43
N GLY A 28 9.63 15.29 8.48
CA GLY A 28 9.06 15.41 9.82
C GLY A 28 7.97 16.48 9.90
N VAL A 29 7.03 16.34 10.84
CA VAL A 29 5.91 17.29 11.04
C VAL A 29 6.37 18.74 11.23
N ARG A 30 7.59 18.95 11.74
CA ARG A 30 8.21 20.28 11.90
C ARG A 30 8.73 20.89 10.61
N CYS A 31 8.80 20.09 9.54
CA CYS A 31 9.27 20.48 8.20
C CYS A 31 8.12 20.51 7.19
N GLY A 32 6.86 20.47 7.65
CA GLY A 32 5.67 20.49 6.78
C GLY A 32 5.30 19.14 6.16
N GLY A 33 5.97 18.05 6.55
CA GLY A 33 5.57 16.70 6.15
C GLY A 33 4.71 16.00 7.17
N TRP A 34 4.42 14.73 6.91
CA TRP A 34 3.43 13.96 7.65
C TRP A 34 4.06 13.11 8.77
N GLY A 35 5.40 13.09 8.87
CA GLY A 35 6.10 12.25 9.85
C GLY A 35 6.02 10.76 9.51
N HIS A 36 5.67 9.92 10.48
CA HIS A 36 5.55 8.47 10.24
C HIS A 36 4.14 8.13 9.74
N ILE A 37 4.02 7.86 8.45
CA ILE A 37 2.76 7.48 7.80
C ILE A 37 2.61 5.97 7.89
N VAL A 38 1.48 5.52 8.42
CA VAL A 38 1.06 4.11 8.39
C VAL A 38 -0.13 3.98 7.45
N MET A 39 0.01 3.13 6.43
CA MET A 39 -1.04 2.88 5.43
C MET A 39 -1.45 1.41 5.44
N GLU A 40 -2.77 1.17 5.35
CA GLU A 40 -3.32 -0.14 5.01
C GLU A 40 -3.67 -0.16 3.52
N VAL A 41 -3.18 -1.16 2.80
CA VAL A 41 -3.39 -1.32 1.35
C VAL A 41 -4.17 -2.62 1.12
N ARG A 42 -5.18 -2.55 0.25
CA ARG A 42 -6.00 -3.69 -0.18
C ARG A 42 -6.15 -3.64 -1.69
N VAL A 43 -6.11 -4.78 -2.34
CA VAL A 43 -6.39 -4.87 -3.78
C VAL A 43 -7.84 -5.31 -3.95
N GLU A 44 -8.68 -4.44 -4.50
CA GLU A 44 -10.08 -4.79 -4.81
C GLU A 44 -10.27 -4.90 -6.32
N ASP A 45 -11.08 -5.87 -6.76
CA ASP A 45 -11.51 -5.96 -8.15
C ASP A 45 -12.25 -4.67 -8.54
N ARG A 46 -11.84 -4.05 -9.65
CA ARG A 46 -12.39 -2.79 -10.13
C ARG A 46 -13.90 -2.85 -10.34
N SER A 47 -14.43 -3.98 -10.82
CA SER A 47 -15.87 -4.16 -11.03
C SER A 47 -16.63 -4.17 -9.70
N LYS A 48 -16.06 -4.81 -8.67
CA LYS A 48 -16.63 -4.87 -7.33
C LYS A 48 -16.53 -3.54 -6.59
N TYR A 49 -15.47 -2.77 -6.84
CA TYR A 49 -15.29 -1.45 -6.25
C TYR A 49 -16.31 -0.44 -6.79
N GLN A 50 -16.51 -0.41 -8.11
CA GLN A 50 -17.47 0.51 -8.74
C GLN A 50 -18.92 0.22 -8.32
N ALA A 51 -19.26 -1.03 -8.03
CA ALA A 51 -20.58 -1.41 -7.53
C ALA A 51 -20.82 -1.06 -6.04
N LYS A 52 -19.76 -0.69 -5.30
CA LYS A 52 -19.84 -0.27 -3.88
C LYS A 52 -19.87 1.26 -3.69
N GLN A 53 -19.59 2.04 -4.74
CA GLN A 53 -19.69 3.50 -4.73
C GLN A 53 -21.11 3.96 -5.03
#